data_AF-A0A392NTS5-F1
#
_entry.id   AF-A0A392NTS5-F1
#
_cell.length_a   1.000
_cell.length_b   1.000
_cell.length_c   1.000
_cell.angle_alpha   90.00
_cell.angle_beta   90.00
_cell.angle_gamma   90.00
#
_symmetry.space_group_name_H-M   'P 1'
#
loop_
_entity.id
_entity.type
_entity.pdbx_description
1 polymer ?
#
loop_
_entity_poly.entity_id
_entity_poly.type
_entity_poly.pdbx_seq_one_letter_code
_entity_poly.pdbx_strand_id
1 'polypeptide(L)' 'MDKAFDMLGSVSPGNVSSRFKVRVLRLWNVYSFTKPNKVNSIEMVLIDEK' A
#
# COMPACT_ATOMS: atom_id res chain seq x y z
N MET A 1 -10.79 16.47 -14.31
CA MET A 1 -11.57 15.22 -14.12
C MET A 1 -10.89 14.44 -13.02
N ASP A 2 -11.60 14.11 -11.95
CA ASP A 2 -11.08 13.17 -10.98
C ASP A 2 -10.87 11.82 -11.67
N LYS A 3 -9.60 11.42 -11.81
CA LYS A 3 -9.24 10.11 -12.37
C LYS A 3 -9.80 9.04 -11.43
N ALA A 4 -10.53 8.08 -12.00
CA ALA A 4 -11.01 6.92 -11.27
C ALA A 4 -9.84 6.17 -10.59
N PHE A 5 -10.11 5.55 -9.45
CA PHE A 5 -9.11 4.72 -8.77
C PHE A 5 -8.84 3.45 -9.58
N ASP A 6 -7.57 3.02 -9.59
CA ASP A 6 -7.12 1.77 -10.19
C ASP A 6 -7.54 0.56 -9.33
N MET A 7 -7.60 -0.62 -9.92
CA MET A 7 -7.85 -1.89 -9.22
C MET A 7 -6.53 -2.55 -8.81
N LEU A 8 -6.46 -3.15 -7.61
CA LEU A 8 -5.23 -3.82 -7.16
C LEU A 8 -4.83 -4.97 -8.10
N GLY A 9 -5.82 -5.68 -8.65
CA GLY A 9 -5.59 -6.78 -9.60
C GLY A 9 -5.05 -6.34 -10.98
N SER A 10 -5.08 -5.05 -11.32
CA SER A 10 -4.53 -4.54 -12.58
C SER A 10 -3.08 -4.07 -12.48
N VAL A 11 -2.44 -4.23 -11.33
CA VAL A 11 -1.02 -3.87 -11.15
C VAL A 11 -0.14 -4.80 -11.98
N SER A 12 0.64 -4.22 -12.89
CA SER A 12 1.62 -4.93 -13.71
C SER A 12 2.98 -4.23 -13.65
N PRO A 13 4.09 -4.97 -13.83
CA PRO A 13 5.40 -4.36 -14.00
C PRO A 13 5.37 -3.31 -15.13
N GLY A 14 5.94 -2.13 -14.88
CA GLY A 14 5.97 -1.01 -15.84
C GLY A 14 4.95 0.11 -15.59
N ASN A 15 3.93 -0.12 -14.76
CA ASN A 15 3.05 0.95 -14.31
C ASN A 15 3.79 1.82 -13.27
N VAL A 16 4.26 2.99 -13.71
CA VAL A 16 5.04 3.93 -12.87
C VAL A 16 4.20 4.75 -11.90
N SER A 17 2.87 4.81 -12.09
CA SER A 17 1.96 5.48 -11.17
C SER A 17 0.58 4.85 -11.16
N SER A 18 0.04 4.64 -9.97
CA SER A 18 -1.32 4.14 -9.76
C SER A 18 -1.90 4.74 -8.49
N ARG A 19 -3.23 4.90 -8.46
CA ARG A 19 -3.97 5.47 -7.34
C ARG A 19 -5.07 4.50 -6.94
N PHE A 20 -4.96 3.94 -5.73
CA PHE A 20 -5.93 2.96 -5.23
C PHE A 20 -6.78 3.56 -4.10
N LYS A 21 -8.01 3.08 -3.98
CA LYS A 21 -8.85 3.25 -2.79
C LYS A 21 -9.04 1.87 -2.18
N VAL A 22 -8.55 1.69 -0.95
CA VAL A 22 -8.44 0.38 -0.31
C VAL A 22 -8.88 0.42 1.15
N ARG A 23 -9.21 -0.74 1.70
CA ARG A 23 -9.32 -1.00 3.13
C ARG A 23 -8.08 -1.76 3.60
N VAL A 24 -7.55 -1.37 4.75
CA VAL A 24 -6.48 -2.11 5.42
C VAL A 24 -7.11 -3.29 6.16
N LEU A 25 -6.81 -4.52 5.72
CA LEU A 25 -7.31 -5.73 6.36
C LEU A 25 -6.43 -6.15 7.54
N ARG A 26 -5.11 -5.93 7.41
CA ARG A 26 -4.12 -6.22 8.43
C ARG A 26 -2.95 -5.25 8.34
N LEU A 27 -2.47 -4.82 9.49
CA LEU A 27 -1.27 -4.02 9.67
C LEU A 27 -0.37 -4.75 10.67
N TRP A 28 0.88 -5.03 10.29
CA TRP A 28 1.84 -5.60 11.24
C TRP A 28 2.49 -4.49 12.05
N ASN A 29 2.40 -4.61 13.37
CA ASN A 29 3.04 -3.67 14.27
C ASN A 29 4.56 -3.83 14.18
N VAL A 30 5.25 -2.77 13.77
CA VAL A 30 6.70 -2.69 13.90
C VAL A 30 6.97 -2.11 15.28
N TYR A 31 7.25 -2.98 16.25
CA TYR A 31 7.35 -2.61 17.68
C TYR A 31 8.50 -1.67 18.02
N SER A 32 9.27 -1.21 17.04
CA SER A 32 10.40 -0.34 17.30
C SER A 32 10.98 0.25 16.02
N PHE A 33 10.63 1.50 15.71
CA PHE A 33 11.51 2.40 14.95
C PHE A 33 12.71 2.81 15.82
N THR A 34 13.36 1.86 16.50
CA THR A 34 14.31 2.12 17.61
C THR A 34 15.60 2.78 17.17
N LYS A 35 15.87 2.87 15.86
CA LYS A 35 17.12 3.41 15.33
C LYS A 35 16.79 4.57 14.37
N PRO A 36 17.09 5.82 14.75
CA PRO A 36 16.73 7.02 13.98
C PRO A 36 17.29 7.03 12.54
N ASN A 37 18.32 6.23 12.26
CA ASN A 37 19.02 6.19 10.96
C ASN A 37 18.85 4.84 10.24
N LYS A 38 17.80 4.08 10.53
CA LYS A 38 17.48 2.85 9.80
C LYS A 38 16.19 2.97 9.00
N VAL A 39 16.22 2.42 7.79
CA VAL A 39 15.00 2.18 7.03
C VAL A 39 14.15 1.18 7.81
N ASN A 40 12.90 1.54 8.03
CA ASN A 40 11.91 0.67 8.63
C ASN A 40 10.85 0.35 7.57
N SER A 41 10.36 -0.87 7.57
CA SER A 41 9.31 -1.34 6.66
C SER A 41 8.07 -1.68 7.47
N ILE A 42 6.91 -1.22 7.02
CA ILE A 42 5.61 -1.64 7.53
C ILE A 42 5.01 -2.60 6.51
N GLU A 43 4.52 -3.73 6.98
CA GLU A 43 3.78 -4.68 6.15
C GLU A 43 2.27 -4.52 6.35
N MET A 44 1.53 -4.66 5.27
CA MET A 44 0.07 -4.46 5.24
C MET A 44 -0.57 -5.44 4.26
N VAL A 45 -1.81 -5.85 4.56
CA VAL A 45 -2.71 -6.48 3.59
C VAL A 45 -3.80 -5.47 3.22
N LEU A 46 -3.92 -5.19 1.93
CA LEU A 46 -4.87 -4.24 1.37
C LEU A 46 -5.92 -5.00 0.55
N ILE A 47 -7.16 -4.55 0.61
CA ILE A 47 -8.26 -5.04 -0.22
C ILE A 47 -9.00 -3.84 -0.82
N ASP A 48 -9.34 -3.89 -2.11
CA ASP A 48 -10.21 -2.89 -2.74
C ASP A 48 -11.68 -3.33 -2.62
N GLU A 49 -12.61 -2.71 -3.35
CA GLU A 49 -14.04 -3.01 -3.26
C GLU A 49 -14.42 -4.39 -3.85
N LYS A 50 -13.48 -5.10 -4.49
CA LYS A 50 -13.75 -6.34 -5.22
C LYS A 50 -13.56 -7.60 -4.39
#